data_AF-A0A2E0MZ94-F1
#
_entry.id   AF-A0A2E0MZ94-F1
#
_cell.length_a   1.000
_cell.length_b   1.000
_cell.length_c   1.000
_cell.angle_alpha   90.00
_cell.angle_beta   90.00
_cell.angle_gamma   90.00
#
_symmetry.space_group_name_H-M   'P 1'
#
loop_
_entity.id
_entity.type
_entity.pdbx_description
1 polymer ?
#
loop_
_entity_poly.entity_id
_entity_poly.type
_entity_poly.pdbx_seq_one_letter_code
_entity_poly.pdbx_strand_id
1 'polypeptide(L)'
;MFYWLIYSLASFYIGYLLSKFFSGTFRIIFLCTFLVLMLTPAIVEVGSNKLAPAIIIFFLDLILEQNLSTRSLRPILLSIPFVLFLIGLCILVKKRFF
;
A
#
# COMPACT_ATOMS: atom_id res chain seq x y z
N MET A 1 -15.85 9.59 3.82
CA MET A 1 -15.97 8.49 2.82
C MET A 1 -15.67 8.95 1.41
N PHE A 2 -16.29 10.03 0.89
CA PHE A 2 -16.00 10.55 -0.46
C PHE A 2 -14.51 10.84 -0.73
N TYR A 3 -13.82 11.49 0.22
CA TYR A 3 -12.38 11.76 0.09
C TYR A 3 -11.50 10.50 0.01
N TRP A 4 -11.90 9.43 0.72
CA TRP A 4 -11.20 8.15 0.64
C TRP A 4 -11.33 7.53 -0.75
N LEU A 5 -12.52 7.66 -1.37
CA LEU A 5 -12.75 7.19 -2.73
C LEU A 5 -11.88 7.96 -3.74
N ILE A 6 -11.87 9.31 -3.65
CA ILE A 6 -11.01 10.14 -4.50
C ILE A 6 -9.55 9.76 -4.33
N TYR A 7 -9.10 9.61 -3.07
CA TYR A 7 -7.73 9.21 -2.77
C TYR A 7 -7.40 7.84 -3.37
N SER A 8 -8.27 6.84 -3.20
CA SER A 8 -8.04 5.50 -3.75
C SER A 8 -7.99 5.48 -5.28
N LEU A 9 -8.86 6.23 -5.95
CA LEU A 9 -8.82 6.38 -7.41
C LEU A 9 -7.55 7.10 -7.87
N ALA A 10 -7.13 8.15 -7.17
CA ALA A 10 -5.90 8.87 -7.48
C ALA A 10 -4.67 7.98 -7.27
N SER A 11 -4.57 7.26 -6.15
CA SER A 11 -3.50 6.30 -5.88
C SER A 11 -3.46 5.20 -6.94
N PHE A 12 -4.62 4.69 -7.37
CA PHE A 12 -4.69 3.71 -8.45
C PHE A 12 -4.20 4.28 -9.78
N TYR A 13 -4.66 5.48 -10.15
CA TYR A 13 -4.25 6.13 -11.39
C TYR A 13 -2.75 6.42 -11.43
N ILE A 14 -2.20 6.98 -10.34
CA ILE A 14 -0.76 7.25 -10.21
C ILE A 14 0.03 5.94 -10.25
N GLY A 15 -0.39 4.93 -9.50
CA GLY A 15 0.25 3.61 -9.50
C GLY A 15 0.22 2.96 -10.88
N TYR A 16 -0.88 3.10 -11.62
CA TYR A 16 -1.00 2.63 -12.99
C TYR A 16 -0.04 3.35 -13.94
N LEU A 17 0.06 4.68 -13.86
CA LEU A 17 1.00 5.46 -14.67
C LEU A 17 2.46 5.05 -14.37
N LEU A 18 2.84 4.98 -13.09
CA LEU A 18 4.18 4.55 -12.68
C LEU A 18 4.47 3.10 -13.08
N SER A 19 3.47 2.22 -13.05
CA SER A 19 3.67 0.83 -13.46
C SER A 19 4.08 0.69 -14.93
N LYS A 20 3.76 1.67 -15.79
CA LYS A 20 4.12 1.63 -17.22
C LYS A 20 5.63 1.65 -17.45
N PHE A 21 6.44 2.10 -16.48
CA PHE A 21 7.89 2.02 -16.55
C PHE A 21 8.41 0.58 -16.45
N PHE A 22 7.58 -0.36 -15.98
CA PHE A 22 7.92 -1.78 -15.84
C PHE A 22 7.17 -2.63 -16.88
N SER A 23 7.79 -3.72 -17.33
CA SER A 23 7.21 -4.64 -18.30
C SER A 23 6.91 -6.02 -17.70
N GLY A 24 5.98 -6.75 -18.33
CA GLY A 24 5.64 -8.13 -17.94
C GLY A 24 5.08 -8.26 -16.51
N THR A 25 5.52 -9.31 -15.81
CA THR A 25 5.07 -9.62 -14.44
C THR A 25 5.50 -8.57 -13.42
N PHE A 26 6.63 -7.90 -13.63
CA PHE A 26 7.12 -6.85 -12.73
C PHE A 26 6.18 -5.65 -12.66
N ARG A 27 5.46 -5.35 -13.75
CA ARG A 27 4.43 -4.31 -13.78
C ARG A 27 3.34 -4.55 -12.72
N ILE A 28 2.85 -5.78 -12.65
CA ILE A 28 1.79 -6.17 -11.71
C ILE A 28 2.32 -6.15 -10.28
N ILE A 29 3.53 -6.70 -10.06
CA ILE A 29 4.19 -6.70 -8.76
C ILE A 29 4.34 -5.27 -8.24
N PHE A 30 4.87 -4.36 -9.06
CA PHE A 30 5.05 -2.96 -8.70
C PHE A 30 3.70 -2.29 -8.38
N LEU A 31 2.70 -2.43 -9.26
CA LEU A 31 1.39 -1.81 -9.07
C LEU A 31 0.73 -2.25 -7.77
N CYS A 32 0.70 -3.56 -7.49
CA CYS A 32 0.14 -4.08 -6.26
C CYS A 32 0.89 -3.60 -5.02
N THR A 33 2.23 -3.59 -5.07
CA THR A 33 3.06 -3.13 -3.94
C THR A 33 2.87 -1.64 -3.67
N PHE A 34 2.79 -0.83 -4.72
CA PHE A 34 2.50 0.60 -4.62
C PHE A 34 1.12 0.86 -4.01
N LEU A 35 0.10 0.12 -4.46
CA LEU A 35 -1.25 0.22 -3.92
C LEU A 35 -1.30 -0.17 -2.45
N VAL A 36 -0.63 -1.24 -2.04
CA VAL A 36 -0.52 -1.63 -0.63
C VAL A 36 0.08 -0.48 0.18
N LEU A 37 1.20 0.08 -0.27
CA LEU A 37 1.89 1.14 0.43
C LEU A 37 1.02 2.40 0.59
N MET A 38 0.25 2.75 -0.45
CA MET A 38 -0.60 3.95 -0.46
C MET A 38 -1.95 3.77 0.24
N LEU A 39 -2.53 2.56 0.20
CA LEU A 39 -3.90 2.32 0.67
C LEU A 39 -3.99 1.68 2.04
N THR A 40 -2.90 1.11 2.57
CA THR A 40 -2.91 0.47 3.89
C THR A 40 -3.29 1.49 4.96
N PRO A 41 -4.45 1.33 5.63
CA PRO A 41 -4.86 2.26 6.66
C PRO A 41 -4.12 1.98 7.97
N ALA A 42 -3.84 3.03 8.73
CA ALA A 42 -3.47 2.94 10.13
C ALA A 42 -4.29 3.93 10.96
N ILE A 43 -4.38 3.65 12.26
CA ILE A 43 -5.09 4.49 13.22
C ILE A 43 -4.16 5.63 13.62
N VAL A 44 -4.66 6.87 13.54
CA VAL A 44 -3.87 8.07 13.86
C VAL A 44 -3.55 8.14 15.36
N GLU A 45 -4.54 8.00 16.23
CA GLU A 45 -4.36 8.04 17.70
C GLU A 45 -4.93 6.79 18.39
N VAL A 46 -4.27 6.32 19.45
CA VAL A 46 -4.79 5.20 20.27
C VAL A 46 -6.17 5.57 20.83
N GLY A 47 -7.21 4.77 20.53
CA GLY A 47 -8.57 5.03 21.00
C GLY A 47 -9.41 5.93 20.09
N SER A 48 -8.84 6.47 19.01
CA SER A 48 -9.60 7.17 17.98
C SER A 48 -10.12 6.20 16.90
N ASN A 49 -11.24 6.56 16.27
CA ASN A 49 -11.77 5.86 15.08
C ASN A 49 -11.30 6.52 13.77
N LYS A 50 -10.27 7.36 13.83
CA LYS A 50 -9.76 8.09 12.67
C LYS A 50 -8.68 7.26 11.98
N LEU A 51 -8.98 6.85 10.75
CA LEU A 51 -8.06 6.13 9.87
C LEU A 51 -7.45 7.10 8.85
N ALA A 52 -6.15 6.96 8.63
CA ALA A 52 -5.46 7.59 7.52
C ALA A 52 -4.46 6.59 6.90
N PRO A 53 -4.00 6.82 5.67
CA PRO A 53 -2.96 5.98 5.08
C PRO A 53 -1.71 5.94 5.95
N ALA A 54 -1.23 4.72 6.23
CA ALA A 54 -0.12 4.44 7.12
C ALA A 54 1.17 5.18 6.73
N ILE A 55 1.44 5.28 5.42
CA ILE A 55 2.59 6.01 4.89
C ILE A 55 2.51 7.51 5.21
N ILE A 56 1.32 8.10 5.12
CA ILE A 56 1.12 9.53 5.38
C ILE A 56 1.28 9.83 6.87
N ILE A 57 0.71 8.98 7.73
CA ILE A 57 0.88 9.08 9.19
C ILE A 57 2.37 9.01 9.53
N PHE A 58 3.09 8.02 8.98
CA PHE A 58 4.53 7.88 9.24
C PHE A 58 5.34 9.13 8.84
N PHE A 59 5.08 9.70 7.66
CA PHE A 59 5.74 10.94 7.25
C PHE A 59 5.40 12.12 8.16
N LEU A 60 4.16 12.19 8.64
CA LEU A 60 3.72 13.26 9.54
C LEU A 60 4.39 13.12 10.92
N ASP A 61 4.41 11.92 11.49
CA ASP A 61 5.11 11.61 12.75
C ASP A 61 6.61 11.95 12.66
N LEU A 62 7.24 11.64 11.51
CA LEU A 62 8.66 11.90 11.27
C LEU A 62 8.96 13.41 11.16
N ILE A 63 8.18 14.15 10.37
CA ILE A 63 8.47 15.55 10.04
C ILE A 63 7.99 16.50 11.14
N LEU A 64 6.79 16.28 11.69
CA LEU A 64 6.19 17.18 12.67
C LEU A 64 6.54 16.80 14.11
N GLU A 65 6.39 15.53 14.48
CA GLU A 65 6.59 15.08 15.86
C GLU A 65 8.06 14.73 16.16
N GLN A 66 8.91 14.66 15.13
CA GLN A 66 10.30 14.18 15.21
C GLN A 66 10.43 12.85 15.95
N ASN A 67 9.35 12.06 15.94
CA ASN A 67 9.25 10.81 16.67
C ASN A 67 9.19 9.66 15.67
N LEU A 68 10.16 8.76 15.75
CA LEU A 68 10.21 7.55 14.94
C LEU A 68 9.20 6.52 15.47
N SER A 69 7.91 6.83 15.30
CA SER A 69 6.82 5.92 15.63
C SER A 69 6.75 4.81 14.58
N THR A 70 7.27 3.62 14.93
CA THR A 70 7.18 2.43 14.07
C THR A 70 5.78 1.81 14.04
N ARG A 71 4.84 2.34 14.82
CA ARG A 71 3.48 1.78 14.95
C ARG A 71 2.71 1.85 13.64
N SER A 72 2.80 2.99 12.94
CA SER A 72 2.15 3.21 11.64
C SER A 72 2.74 2.32 10.54
N LEU A 73 3.99 1.87 10.67
CA LEU A 73 4.65 0.98 9.70
C LEU A 73 4.27 -0.50 9.86
N ARG A 74 3.81 -0.95 11.04
CA ARG A 74 3.51 -2.39 11.27
C ARG A 74 2.49 -2.97 10.28
N PRO A 75 1.37 -2.28 9.95
CA PRO A 75 0.43 -2.76 8.94
C PRO A 75 1.06 -2.88 7.55
N ILE A 76 1.95 -1.95 7.18
CA ILE A 76 2.69 -1.99 5.90
C ILE A 76 3.64 -3.20 5.88
N LEU A 77 4.36 -3.43 6.98
CA LEU A 77 5.31 -4.53 7.12
C LEU A 77 4.64 -5.91 6.95
N LEU A 78 3.39 -6.06 7.38
CA LEU A 78 2.62 -7.30 7.21
C LEU A 78 1.97 -7.40 5.82
N SER A 79 1.47 -6.29 5.29
CA SER A 79 0.70 -6.29 4.03
C SER A 79 1.58 -6.49 2.79
N ILE A 80 2.80 -5.96 2.76
CA ILE A 80 3.74 -6.14 1.65
C ILE A 80 4.07 -7.63 1.39
N PRO A 81 4.60 -8.40 2.35
CA PRO A 81 4.92 -9.81 2.12
C PRO A 81 3.67 -10.63 1.80
N PHE A 82 2.53 -10.29 2.40
CA PHE A 82 1.26 -10.97 2.12
C PHE A 82 0.82 -10.78 0.66
N VAL A 83 0.90 -9.56 0.13
CA VAL A 83 0.56 -9.32 -1.28
C VAL A 83 1.56 -9.96 -2.24
N LEU A 84 2.85 -9.94 -1.92
CA LEU A 84 3.85 -10.67 -2.72
C LEU A 84 3.57 -12.17 -2.73
N PHE A 85 3.20 -12.75 -1.60
CA PHE A 85 2.81 -14.16 -1.50
C PHE A 85 1.58 -14.47 -2.36
N LEU A 86 0.53 -13.65 -2.30
CA LEU A 86 -0.67 -13.82 -3.13
C LEU A 86 -0.38 -13.71 -4.62
N ILE A 87 0.46 -12.76 -5.04
CA ILE A 87 0.88 -12.62 -6.44
C ILE A 87 1.68 -13.87 -6.86
N GLY A 88 2.58 -14.36 -6.00
CA GLY A 88 3.31 -15.60 -6.23
C GLY A 88 2.39 -16.79 -6.47
N LEU A 89 1.37 -16.97 -5.61
CA LEU A 89 0.35 -18.00 -5.78
C LEU A 89 -0.41 -17.84 -7.12
N CYS A 90 -0.81 -16.63 -7.47
CA CYS A 90 -1.51 -16.37 -8.75
C CYS A 90 -0.64 -16.76 -9.96
N ILE A 91 0.65 -16.45 -9.93
CA ILE A 91 1.59 -16.83 -11.01
C ILE A 91 1.75 -18.35 -11.07
N LEU A 92 1.86 -19.04 -9.94
CA LEU A 92 1.97 -20.51 -9.88
C LEU A 92 0.73 -21.20 -10.44
N VAL A 93 -0.47 -20.74 -10.04
CA VAL A 93 -1.74 -21.26 -10.56
C VAL A 93 -1.82 -21.01 -12.07
N LYS A 94 -1.51 -19.79 -12.53
CA LYS A 94 -1.53 -19.46 -13.95
C LYS A 94 -0.64 -20.41 -14.76
N LYS A 95 0.60 -20.65 -14.33
CA LYS A 95 1.54 -21.56 -15.01
C LYS A 95 1.08 -23.02 -15.05
N ARG A 96 0.20 -23.44 -14.13
CA ARG A 96 -0.26 -24.83 -14.02
C ARG A 96 -1.52 -25.11 -14.84
N PHE A 97 -2.35 -24.10 -15.09
CA PHE A 97 -3.67 -24.26 -15.72
C PHE A 97 -3.82 -23.59 -17.10
N PHE A 98 -2.89 -22.70 -17.50
CA PHE A 98 -2.85 -22.03 -18.79
C PHE A 98 -1.45 -22.09 -19.39
#